data_AF-A0A524E1Y7-F1
#
_entry.id   AF-A0A524E1Y7-F1
#
_cell.length_a   1.000
_cell.length_b   1.000
_cell.length_c   1.000
_cell.angle_alpha   90.00
_cell.angle_beta   90.00
_cell.angle_gamma   90.00
#
_symmetry.space_group_name_H-M   'P 1'
#
loop_
_entity.id
_entity.type
_entity.pdbx_description
1 polymer ?
#
loop_
_entity_poly.entity_id
_entity_poly.type
_entity_poly.pdbx_seq_one_letter_code
_entity_poly.pdbx_strand_id
1 'polypeptide(L)'
;MSKTREKLNVNIAALLVGLAGIFHIDLGFRLYMRFEAYADVLISIVSIIVLLLGILAVAIGVSLWRRKAWALRFSAVITGAMFIITMLIMYLAYALIDGALLFWFYFAQRNGFSFLHEEKEGN
;
A
#
# COMPACT_ATOMS: atom_id res chain seq x y z
N MET A 1 -26.25 2.39 26.22
CA MET A 1 -24.78 2.19 26.33
C MET A 1 -24.25 3.16 27.39
N SER A 2 -23.32 2.76 28.27
CA SER A 2 -22.81 3.70 29.29
C SER A 2 -21.93 4.79 28.64
N LYS A 3 -22.01 6.03 29.13
CA LYS A 3 -21.18 7.15 28.65
C LYS A 3 -19.69 6.82 28.67
N THR A 4 -19.25 6.00 29.62
CA THR A 4 -17.85 5.54 29.73
C THR A 4 -17.44 4.66 28.53
N ARG A 5 -18.31 3.75 28.08
CA ARG A 5 -18.04 2.85 26.95
C ARG A 5 -17.96 3.60 25.63
N GLU A 6 -18.85 4.59 25.44
CA GLU A 6 -18.82 5.46 24.27
C GLU A 6 -17.52 6.27 24.17
N LYS A 7 -17.06 6.86 25.29
CA LYS A 7 -15.78 7.57 25.36
C LYS A 7 -14.60 6.67 24.99
N LEU A 8 -14.58 5.44 25.51
CA LEU A 8 -13.54 4.47 25.22
C LEU A 8 -13.52 4.11 23.73
N ASN A 9 -14.69 3.84 23.14
CA ASN A 9 -14.81 3.49 21.72
C ASN A 9 -14.29 4.61 20.80
N VAL A 10 -14.59 5.88 21.10
CA VAL A 10 -14.09 7.02 20.32
C VAL A 10 -12.57 7.15 20.45
N ASN A 11 -12.01 6.94 21.63
CA ASN A 11 -10.56 6.97 21.83
C ASN A 11 -9.85 5.84 21.07
N ILE A 12 -10.43 4.62 21.08
CA ILE A 12 -9.92 3.50 20.30
C ILE A 12 -9.99 3.82 18.80
N ALA A 13 -11.11 4.34 18.31
CA ALA A 13 -11.25 4.74 16.91
C ALA A 13 -10.23 5.82 16.52
N ALA A 14 -10.03 6.83 17.37
CA ALA A 14 -9.01 7.86 17.18
C ALA A 14 -7.60 7.26 17.05
N LEU A 15 -7.26 6.32 17.93
CA LEU A 15 -5.98 5.63 17.92
C LEU A 15 -5.80 4.79 16.65
N LEU A 16 -6.79 3.97 16.29
CA LEU A 16 -6.74 3.10 15.11
C LEU A 16 -6.59 3.91 13.82
N VAL A 17 -7.39 4.98 13.66
CA VAL A 17 -7.30 5.86 12.50
C VAL A 17 -5.94 6.57 12.45
N GLY A 18 -5.43 7.02 13.61
CA GLY A 18 -4.10 7.62 13.69
C GLY A 18 -2.99 6.65 13.29
N LEU A 19 -3.00 5.43 13.82
CA LEU A 19 -2.01 4.40 13.48
C LEU A 19 -2.10 3.96 12.01
N ALA A 20 -3.30 3.80 11.48
CA ALA A 20 -3.50 3.53 10.06
C ALA A 20 -2.92 4.66 9.19
N GLY A 21 -3.08 5.92 9.62
CA GLY A 21 -2.47 7.07 8.98
C GLY A 21 -0.95 7.01 8.96
N ILE A 22 -0.32 6.71 10.11
CA ILE A 22 1.14 6.55 10.22
C ILE A 22 1.65 5.43 9.30
N PHE A 23 0.96 4.29 9.28
CA PHE A 23 1.30 3.18 8.39
C PHE A 23 1.25 3.60 6.91
N HIS A 24 0.25 4.39 6.50
CA HIS A 24 0.17 4.87 5.12
C HIS A 24 1.24 5.91 4.80
N ILE A 25 1.62 6.76 5.76
CA ILE A 25 2.75 7.68 5.56
C ILE A 25 4.03 6.89 5.28
N ASP A 26 4.32 5.87 6.10
CA ASP A 26 5.50 5.01 5.91
C ASP A 26 5.45 4.26 4.57
N LEU A 27 4.29 3.68 4.22
CA LEU A 27 4.09 2.99 2.94
C LEU A 27 4.32 3.93 1.76
N GLY A 28 3.69 5.12 1.77
CA GLY A 28 3.83 6.10 0.71
C GLY A 28 5.26 6.61 0.57
N PHE A 29 5.98 6.79 1.68
CA PHE A 29 7.39 7.16 1.66
C PHE A 29 8.27 6.06 1.06
N ARG A 30 8.05 4.79 1.44
CA ARG A 30 8.79 3.65 0.85
C ARG A 30 8.52 3.51 -0.66
N LEU A 31 7.28 3.70 -1.09
CA LEU A 31 6.94 3.69 -2.51
C LEU A 31 7.63 4.83 -3.24
N TYR A 32 7.61 6.05 -2.68
CA TYR A 32 8.28 7.19 -3.27
C TYR A 32 9.78 6.93 -3.47
N MET A 33 10.48 6.54 -2.39
CA MET A 33 11.93 6.30 -2.42
C MET A 33 12.33 5.14 -3.35
N ARG A 34 11.52 4.07 -3.41
CA ARG A 34 11.85 2.88 -4.21
C ARG A 34 11.70 3.13 -5.71
N PHE A 35 10.78 4.02 -6.10
CA PHE A 35 10.44 4.24 -7.50
C PHE A 35 10.95 5.55 -8.10
N GLU A 36 11.46 6.47 -7.27
CA GLU A 36 12.27 7.61 -7.71
C GLU A 36 13.46 7.15 -8.58
N ALA A 37 14.03 5.97 -8.29
CA ALA A 37 15.11 5.36 -9.06
C ALA A 37 14.70 4.90 -10.48
N TYR A 38 13.41 4.71 -10.77
CA TYR A 38 12.90 4.17 -12.03
C TYR A 38 12.17 5.21 -12.90
N ALA A 39 12.13 6.49 -12.47
CA ALA A 39 11.43 7.58 -13.14
C ALA A 39 9.95 7.28 -13.47
N ASP A 40 9.29 6.42 -12.69
CA ASP A 40 7.89 6.07 -12.91
C ASP A 40 6.98 7.15 -12.31
N VAL A 41 6.46 8.00 -13.19
CA VAL A 41 5.56 9.12 -12.86
C VAL A 41 4.28 8.62 -12.20
N LEU A 42 3.75 7.46 -12.62
CA LEU A 42 2.52 6.92 -12.05
C LEU A 42 2.73 6.50 -10.60
N ILE A 43 3.83 5.79 -10.32
CA ILE A 43 4.12 5.33 -8.95
C ILE A 43 4.45 6.52 -8.04
N SER A 44 5.10 7.55 -8.57
CA SER A 44 5.36 8.79 -7.84
C SER A 44 4.05 9.48 -7.42
N ILE A 45 3.08 9.61 -8.32
CA ILE A 45 1.76 10.16 -8.02
C ILE A 45 1.02 9.31 -6.97
N VAL A 46 1.00 7.98 -7.15
CA VAL A 46 0.37 7.06 -6.18
C VAL A 46 1.00 7.20 -4.79
N SER A 47 2.32 7.30 -4.72
CA SER A 47 3.07 7.47 -3.47
C SER A 47 2.67 8.76 -2.74
N ILE A 48 2.56 9.87 -3.48
CA ILE A 48 2.12 11.16 -2.93
C ILE A 48 0.67 11.08 -2.45
N ILE A 49 -0.23 10.45 -3.20
CA ILE A 49 -1.63 10.26 -2.77
C ILE A 49 -1.71 9.48 -1.46
N VAL A 50 -0.95 8.39 -1.35
CA VAL A 50 -0.88 7.56 -0.14
C VAL A 50 -0.36 8.38 1.05
N LEU A 51 0.69 9.18 0.85
CA LEU A 51 1.24 10.09 1.86
C LEU A 51 0.19 11.10 2.34
N LEU A 52 -0.48 11.80 1.42
CA LEU A 52 -1.50 12.81 1.75
C LEU A 52 -2.67 12.21 2.52
N LEU A 53 -3.11 11.01 2.14
CA LEU A 53 -4.17 10.29 2.85
C LEU A 53 -3.72 9.85 4.24
N GLY A 54 -2.48 9.40 4.40
CA GLY A 54 -1.89 9.07 5.69
C GLY A 54 -1.86 10.27 6.64
N ILE A 55 -1.41 11.44 6.16
CA ILE A 55 -1.41 12.70 6.91
C ILE A 55 -2.84 13.10 7.31
N LEU A 56 -3.78 13.00 6.37
CA LEU A 56 -5.17 13.33 6.62
C LEU A 56 -5.81 12.40 7.66
N ALA A 57 -5.50 11.10 7.62
CA ALA A 57 -5.94 10.14 8.61
C ALA A 57 -5.38 10.45 10.01
N VAL A 58 -4.10 10.80 10.12
CA VAL A 58 -3.53 11.27 11.40
C VAL A 58 -4.27 12.50 11.92
N ALA A 59 -4.53 13.49 11.06
CA ALA A 59 -5.28 14.69 11.44
C ALA A 59 -6.71 14.36 11.93
N ILE A 60 -7.37 13.38 11.33
CA ILE A 60 -8.68 12.89 11.77
C ILE A 60 -8.59 12.13 13.08
N GLY A 61 -7.58 11.28 13.27
CA GLY A 61 -7.34 10.60 14.55
C GLY A 61 -7.21 11.62 15.69
N VAL A 62 -6.42 12.68 15.49
CA VAL A 62 -6.30 13.78 16.46
C VAL A 62 -7.64 14.51 16.66
N SER A 63 -8.41 14.71 15.59
CA SER A 63 -9.71 15.39 15.65
C SER A 63 -10.79 14.56 16.37
N LEU A 64 -10.76 13.24 16.22
CA LEU A 64 -11.59 12.28 16.97
C LEU A 64 -11.22 12.28 18.45
N TRP A 65 -9.93 12.32 18.79
CA TRP A 65 -9.46 12.48 20.17
C TRP A 65 -9.99 13.77 20.81
N ARG A 66 -10.04 14.86 20.02
CA ARG A 66 -10.63 16.15 20.39
C ARG A 66 -12.17 16.17 20.29
N ARG A 67 -12.81 15.03 20.03
CA ARG A 67 -14.27 14.83 19.96
C ARG A 67 -14.98 15.76 18.98
N LYS A 68 -14.33 16.10 17.86
CA LYS A 68 -14.96 16.91 16.82
C LYS A 68 -16.00 16.07 16.08
N ALA A 69 -17.26 16.52 16.09
CA ALA A 69 -18.38 15.78 15.49
C ALA A 69 -18.20 15.51 13.98
N TRP A 70 -17.53 16.42 13.26
CA TRP A 70 -17.22 16.23 11.85
C TRP A 70 -16.27 15.05 11.62
N ALA A 71 -15.31 14.82 12.52
CA ALA A 71 -14.26 13.80 12.35
C ALA A 71 -14.83 12.37 12.30
N LEU A 72 -15.95 12.10 12.97
CA LEU A 72 -16.67 10.82 12.90
C LEU A 72 -17.22 10.53 11.50
N ARG A 73 -17.65 11.56 10.76
CA ARG A 73 -18.18 11.38 9.40
C ARG A 73 -17.06 11.10 8.41
N PHE A 74 -15.94 11.81 8.55
CA PHE A 74 -14.81 11.69 7.64
C PHE A 74 -13.94 10.46 7.93
N SER A 75 -13.92 9.94 9.17
CA SER A 75 -13.11 8.76 9.50
C SER A 75 -13.52 7.52 8.71
N ALA A 76 -14.82 7.29 8.52
CA ALA A 76 -15.32 6.16 7.74
C ALA A 76 -14.93 6.28 6.25
N VAL A 77 -15.10 7.47 5.67
CA VAL A 77 -14.75 7.74 4.27
C VAL A 77 -13.26 7.54 4.02
N ILE A 78 -12.41 8.06 4.90
CA ILE A 78 -10.96 7.97 4.72
C ILE A 78 -10.43 6.57 5.00
N THR A 79 -10.96 5.88 6.01
CA THR A 79 -10.62 4.47 6.24
C THR A 79 -10.98 3.62 5.01
N GLY A 80 -12.15 3.86 4.41
CA GLY A 80 -12.56 3.21 3.17
C GLY A 80 -11.63 3.50 1.99
N ALA A 81 -11.29 4.77 1.78
CA ALA A 81 -10.36 5.17 0.71
C ALA A 81 -8.97 4.52 0.87
N MET A 82 -8.44 4.52 2.10
CA MET A 82 -7.18 3.88 2.44
C MET A 82 -7.20 2.37 2.20
N PHE A 83 -8.30 1.70 2.53
CA PHE A 83 -8.48 0.27 2.25
C PHE A 83 -8.46 -0.02 0.74
N ILE A 84 -9.22 0.74 -0.05
CA ILE A 84 -9.27 0.57 -1.52
C ILE A 84 -7.89 0.76 -2.14
N ILE A 85 -7.17 1.81 -1.73
CA ILE A 85 -5.82 2.10 -2.23
C ILE A 85 -4.82 1.01 -1.83
N THR A 86 -4.90 0.50 -0.60
CA THR A 86 -4.06 -0.63 -0.18
C THR A 86 -4.32 -1.87 -1.03
N MET A 87 -5.59 -2.17 -1.32
CA MET A 87 -5.95 -3.29 -2.21
C MET A 87 -5.43 -3.09 -3.63
N LEU A 88 -5.51 -1.87 -4.17
CA LEU A 88 -4.96 -1.55 -5.49
C LEU A 88 -3.43 -1.71 -5.54
N ILE A 89 -2.73 -1.25 -4.50
CA ILE A 89 -1.26 -1.41 -4.41
C ILE A 89 -0.88 -2.89 -4.30
N MET A 90 -1.58 -3.67 -3.47
CA MET A 90 -1.35 -5.11 -3.37
C MET A 90 -1.62 -5.83 -4.69
N TYR A 91 -2.71 -5.50 -5.37
CA TYR A 91 -3.05 -6.07 -6.66
C TYR A 91 -1.98 -5.75 -7.72
N LEU A 92 -1.52 -4.49 -7.78
CA LEU A 92 -0.46 -4.09 -8.70
C LEU A 92 0.86 -4.82 -8.39
N ALA A 93 1.22 -4.94 -7.11
CA ALA A 93 2.42 -5.68 -6.71
C ALA A 93 2.33 -7.17 -7.10
N TYR A 94 1.17 -7.79 -6.93
CA TYR A 94 0.94 -9.18 -7.32
C TYR A 94 1.04 -9.37 -8.85
N ALA A 95 0.40 -8.49 -9.63
CA ALA A 95 0.47 -8.52 -11.09
C ALA A 95 1.91 -8.35 -11.63
N LEU A 96 2.73 -7.51 -10.97
CA LEU A 96 4.15 -7.35 -11.31
C LEU A 96 4.96 -8.62 -11.03
N ILE A 97 4.69 -9.32 -9.92
CA ILE A 97 5.35 -10.58 -9.58
C ILE A 97 4.96 -11.67 -10.59
N ASP A 98 3.67 -11.83 -10.89
CA ASP A 98 3.20 -12.82 -11.86
C ASP A 98 3.76 -12.57 -13.26
N GLY A 99 3.77 -11.30 -13.71
CA GLY A 99 4.37 -10.91 -14.97
C GLY A 99 5.86 -11.21 -15.04
N ALA A 100 6.59 -10.97 -13.95
CA ALA A 100 8.01 -11.30 -13.86
C ALA A 100 8.26 -12.82 -13.89
N LEU A 101 7.44 -13.61 -13.20
CA LEU A 101 7.53 -15.08 -13.21
C LEU A 101 7.28 -15.64 -14.62
N LEU A 102 6.26 -15.13 -15.32
CA LEU A 102 5.99 -15.50 -16.71
C LEU A 102 7.16 -15.13 -17.62
N PHE A 103 7.71 -13.92 -17.48
CA PHE A 103 8.90 -13.49 -18.23
C PHE A 103 10.07 -14.46 -18.02
N TRP A 104 10.40 -14.79 -16.77
CA TRP A 104 11.49 -15.71 -16.46
C TRP A 104 11.23 -17.13 -16.95
N PHE A 105 9.98 -17.61 -16.89
CA PHE A 105 9.59 -18.90 -17.46
C PHE A 105 9.79 -18.94 -18.98
N TYR A 106 9.31 -17.92 -19.69
CA TYR A 106 9.52 -17.80 -21.15
C TYR A 106 11.01 -17.65 -21.51
N PHE A 107 11.76 -16.86 -20.74
CA PHE A 107 13.20 -16.69 -20.93
C PHE A 107 13.95 -18.01 -20.70
N ALA A 108 13.61 -18.76 -19.65
CA ALA A 108 14.18 -20.07 -19.38
C ALA A 108 13.78 -21.10 -20.45
N GLN A 109 12.56 -21.07 -20.96
CA GLN A 109 12.15 -21.94 -22.07
C GLN A 109 12.89 -21.59 -23.38
N ARG A 110 13.17 -20.31 -23.63
CA ARG A 110 13.86 -19.87 -24.85
C ARG A 110 15.37 -20.10 -24.80
N ASN A 111 16.00 -19.98 -23.63
CA ASN A 111 17.46 -20.03 -23.47
C ASN A 111 17.97 -21.25 -22.68
N GLY A 112 17.10 -22.02 -22.02
CA GLY A 112 17.45 -23.14 -21.15
C GLY A 112 17.44 -24.52 -21.82
N PHE A 113 17.02 -24.62 -23.09
CA PHE A 113 17.11 -25.87 -23.86
C PHE A 113 18.34 -25.94 -24.79
N SER A 114 19.14 -24.89 -24.92
CA SER A 114 20.38 -24.92 -25.72
C SER A 114 21.56 -25.55 -24.98
N PHE A 115 21.58 -25.52 -23.64
CA PHE A 115 22.68 -26.06 -22.83
C PHE A 115 22.70 -27.59 -22.67
N LEU A 116 21.62 -28.29 -23.06
CA LEU A 116 21.52 -29.75 -22.96
C LEU A 116 21.84 -30.49 -24.28
N HIS A 117 22.06 -29.75 -25.37
CA HIS A 117 22.36 -30.34 -26.68
C HIS A 117 23.82 -30.20 -27.14
N GLU A 118 24.62 -29.33 -26.53
CA GLU A 118 26.05 -29.18 -26.88
C GLU A 118 26.94 -30.31 -26.33
N GLU A 119 26.46 -31.17 -25.42
CA GLU A 119 27.26 -32.27 -24.87
C GLU A 119 27.24 -33.57 -25.70
N LYS A 120 26.55 -33.59 -26.86
CA LYS A 120 26.42 -34.79 -27.71
C LYS A 120 27.16 -34.75 -29.05
N GLU A 121 27.85 -33.66 -29.39
CA GLU A 121 28.62 -33.55 -30.65
C GLU A 121 30.14 -33.46 -30.43
N GLY A 122 30.63 -34.09 -29.36
CA GLY A 122 32.06 -34.25 -29.08
C GLY A 122 32.43 -35.71 -28.83
N ASN A 123 32.39 -36.55 -29.88
CA ASN A 123 33.10 -37.82 -29.94
C ASN A 123 33.33 -38.24 -31.40
#